data_AF-A0A7X8CWW9-F1
#
_entry.id   AF-A0A7X8CWW9-F1
#
_cell.length_a   1.000
_cell.length_b   1.000
_cell.length_c   1.000
_cell.angle_alpha   90.00
_cell.angle_beta   90.00
_cell.angle_gamma   90.00
#
_symmetry.space_group_name_H-M   'P 1'
#
loop_
_entity.id
_entity.type
_entity.pdbx_description
1 polymer ?
#
loop_
_entity_poly.entity_id
_entity_poly.type
_entity_poly.pdbx_seq_one_letter_code
_entity_poly.pdbx_strand_id
1 'polypeptide(L)'
;MKRIAIVSIAILLCAWTAFGQTATKYFVAHQGGYIGEATVTVDKKGKVLSASLNEWQGPGGWAEYNSPDGKSLMDGAVVRVPDPLANTSNPDPMIKGYMFYVYNLKEDGTYVWSQFTPGKDAFTKPTRQYELDFEGLMSNPIRAAAYAKAAREDNLYNVTIDGLKVTLGKKASQTVHYGNMDKANKMATYMPLTKESIGYRYNYKALIDFFKAHPTADYTAFSLKKTKVTIVEDKNVDANAKAADYTAAEDTVFVVADAVTGATYSDFPHYALELQAAYKMALALQHKAFKK
;
A
#
# COMPACT_ATOMS: atom_id res chain seq x y z
N MET A 1 -25.46 37.90 -25.37
CA MET A 1 -25.44 36.51 -25.92
C MET A 1 -24.04 35.98 -26.29
N LYS A 2 -23.03 36.81 -26.63
CA LYS A 2 -21.68 36.32 -26.99
C LYS A 2 -20.76 35.89 -25.82
N ARG A 3 -21.06 36.27 -24.57
CA ARG A 3 -20.23 35.91 -23.40
C ARG A 3 -20.54 34.54 -22.79
N ILE A 4 -21.74 34.00 -23.01
CA ILE A 4 -22.13 32.68 -22.49
C ILE A 4 -21.56 31.55 -23.37
N ALA A 5 -21.42 31.78 -24.68
CA ALA A 5 -20.85 30.79 -25.60
C ALA A 5 -19.35 30.52 -25.38
N ILE A 6 -18.58 31.52 -24.91
CA ILE A 6 -17.13 31.39 -24.68
C ILE A 6 -16.83 30.58 -23.40
N VAL A 7 -17.67 30.72 -22.37
CA VAL A 7 -17.53 29.96 -21.11
C VAL A 7 -17.88 28.48 -21.33
N SER A 8 -18.89 28.18 -22.15
CA SER A 8 -19.25 26.79 -22.47
C SER A 8 -18.18 26.08 -23.30
N ILE A 9 -17.49 26.77 -24.21
CA ILE A 9 -16.39 26.21 -25.00
C ILE A 9 -15.12 26.02 -24.14
N ALA A 10 -14.86 26.90 -23.17
CA ALA A 10 -13.74 26.74 -22.24
C ALA A 10 -13.96 25.55 -21.27
N ILE A 11 -15.19 25.31 -20.80
CA ILE A 11 -15.51 24.17 -19.93
C ILE A 11 -15.51 22.85 -20.72
N LEU A 12 -15.92 22.87 -22.00
CA LEU A 12 -15.81 21.70 -22.90
C LEU A 12 -14.37 21.40 -23.32
N LEU A 13 -13.48 22.40 -23.41
CA LEU A 13 -12.05 22.20 -23.66
C LEU A 13 -11.28 21.77 -22.40
N CYS A 14 -11.73 22.13 -21.20
CA CYS A 14 -11.19 21.61 -19.95
C CYS A 14 -11.68 20.19 -19.60
N ALA A 15 -12.80 19.74 -20.17
CA ALA A 15 -13.28 18.36 -20.03
C ALA A 15 -12.59 17.38 -21.01
N TRP A 16 -11.73 17.87 -21.92
CA TRP A 16 -11.04 17.06 -22.93
C TRP A 16 -9.56 16.79 -22.63
N THR A 17 -9.04 17.32 -21.53
CA THR A 17 -7.69 16.97 -21.07
C THR A 17 -7.70 15.61 -20.37
N ALA A 18 -7.42 14.59 -21.18
CA ALA A 18 -6.90 13.26 -20.86
C ALA A 18 -7.87 12.26 -20.21
N PHE A 19 -8.57 11.50 -21.07
CA PHE A 19 -8.91 10.10 -20.78
C PHE A 19 -7.61 9.30 -20.62
N GLY A 20 -6.97 9.43 -19.46
CA GLY A 20 -5.85 8.60 -19.07
C GLY A 20 -6.35 7.19 -18.73
N GLN A 21 -5.59 6.17 -19.10
CA GLN A 21 -5.87 4.82 -18.66
C GLN A 21 -5.15 4.58 -17.33
N THR A 22 -5.90 4.22 -16.30
CA THR A 22 -5.37 3.89 -14.97
C THR A 22 -5.36 2.39 -14.76
N ALA A 23 -4.32 1.89 -14.10
CA ALA A 23 -4.28 0.56 -13.53
C ALA A 23 -3.64 0.59 -12.14
N THR A 24 -4.08 -0.34 -11.28
CA THR A 24 -3.50 -0.56 -9.96
C THR A 24 -3.02 -2.01 -9.86
N LYS A 25 -1.77 -2.19 -9.45
CA LYS A 25 -1.17 -3.46 -9.06
C LYS A 25 -1.16 -3.53 -7.53
N TYR A 26 -1.68 -4.63 -7.00
CA TYR A 26 -1.59 -4.95 -5.58
C TYR A 26 -0.46 -5.94 -5.35
N PHE A 27 0.25 -5.81 -4.23
CA PHE A 27 1.40 -6.65 -3.91
C PHE A 27 1.60 -6.77 -2.40
N VAL A 28 2.45 -7.71 -1.99
CA VAL A 28 2.90 -7.86 -0.60
C VAL A 28 4.27 -7.20 -0.49
N ALA A 29 4.46 -6.35 0.52
CA ALA A 29 5.69 -5.59 0.77
C ALA A 29 6.32 -5.96 2.11
N HIS A 30 7.59 -5.56 2.30
CA HIS A 30 8.38 -5.76 3.53
C HIS A 30 8.27 -7.18 4.10
N GLN A 31 8.58 -8.18 3.27
CA GLN A 31 8.60 -9.60 3.65
C GLN A 31 7.24 -10.15 4.16
N GLY A 32 6.13 -9.46 3.90
CA GLY A 32 4.82 -9.88 4.37
C GLY A 32 4.08 -8.85 5.21
N GLY A 33 4.80 -7.92 5.82
CA GLY A 33 4.21 -7.03 6.81
C GLY A 33 3.22 -6.00 6.27
N TYR A 34 3.13 -5.81 4.95
CA TYR A 34 2.33 -4.75 4.33
C TYR A 34 1.70 -5.20 3.02
N ILE A 35 0.51 -4.66 2.73
CA ILE A 35 -0.17 -4.77 1.44
C ILE A 35 0.04 -3.46 0.69
N GLY A 36 0.70 -3.54 -0.46
CA GLY A 36 1.04 -2.42 -1.32
C GLY A 36 0.03 -2.19 -2.45
N GLU A 37 -0.12 -0.94 -2.87
CA GLU A 37 -0.86 -0.50 -4.05
C GLU A 37 0.02 0.38 -4.93
N ALA A 38 0.36 -0.09 -6.12
CA ALA A 38 1.04 0.69 -7.15
C ALA A 38 0.00 1.12 -8.19
N THR A 39 -0.27 2.42 -8.30
CA THR A 39 -1.24 2.96 -9.27
C THR A 39 -0.51 3.81 -10.30
N VAL A 40 -0.77 3.55 -11.58
CA VAL A 40 -0.21 4.31 -12.70
C VAL A 40 -1.33 4.73 -13.65
N THR A 41 -1.29 5.98 -14.08
CA THR A 41 -2.16 6.53 -15.13
C THR A 41 -1.32 6.96 -16.32
N VAL A 42 -1.68 6.50 -17.51
CA VAL A 42 -1.00 6.82 -18.78
C VAL A 42 -1.91 7.58 -19.73
N ASP A 43 -1.34 8.45 -20.56
CA ASP A 43 -2.08 9.09 -21.64
C ASP A 43 -2.22 8.19 -22.88
N LYS A 44 -2.86 8.71 -23.94
CA LYS A 44 -3.06 7.98 -25.20
C LYS A 44 -1.77 7.55 -25.91
N LYS A 45 -0.62 8.14 -25.55
CA LYS A 45 0.69 7.82 -26.12
C LYS A 45 1.54 6.94 -25.19
N GLY A 46 0.97 6.52 -24.05
CA GLY A 46 1.70 5.78 -23.03
C GLY A 46 2.59 6.64 -22.13
N LYS A 47 2.49 7.97 -22.18
CA LYS A 47 3.21 8.83 -21.24
C LYS A 47 2.57 8.71 -19.86
N VAL A 48 3.38 8.52 -18.81
CA VAL A 48 2.88 8.50 -17.43
C VAL A 48 2.43 9.90 -17.01
N LEU A 49 1.14 10.04 -16.68
CA LEU A 49 0.53 11.27 -16.16
C LEU A 49 0.70 11.35 -14.64
N SER A 50 0.40 10.25 -13.95
CA SER A 50 0.53 10.10 -12.50
C SER A 50 0.96 8.69 -12.13
N ALA A 51 1.68 8.60 -11.02
CA ALA A 51 2.07 7.36 -10.38
C ALA A 51 1.99 7.55 -8.86
N SER A 52 1.61 6.52 -8.12
CA SER A 52 1.59 6.53 -6.66
C SER A 52 1.82 5.14 -6.08
N LEU A 53 2.42 5.10 -4.88
CA LEU A 53 2.41 3.91 -4.03
C LEU A 53 1.72 4.21 -2.71
N ASN A 54 0.94 3.24 -2.22
CA ASN A 54 0.45 3.24 -0.85
C ASN A 54 0.79 1.90 -0.22
N GLU A 55 1.08 1.91 1.08
CA GLU A 55 1.26 0.71 1.87
C GLU A 55 0.29 0.68 3.04
N TRP A 56 -0.24 -0.50 3.28
CA TRP A 56 -1.23 -0.79 4.31
C TRP A 56 -0.67 -1.90 5.19
N GLN A 57 -0.39 -1.61 6.46
CA GLN A 57 0.15 -2.62 7.39
C GLN A 57 -0.75 -3.85 7.40
N GLY A 58 -0.18 -5.04 7.36
CA GLY A 58 -0.88 -6.29 7.65
C GLY A 58 -1.30 -6.35 9.12
N PRO A 59 -2.09 -7.36 9.53
CA PRO A 59 -2.56 -7.53 10.91
C PRO A 59 -1.48 -7.40 11.98
N GLY A 60 -0.25 -7.85 11.71
CA GLY A 60 0.87 -7.72 12.64
C GLY A 60 1.24 -6.28 13.02
N GLY A 61 0.89 -5.28 12.20
CA GLY A 61 1.16 -3.87 12.51
C GLY A 61 0.08 -3.16 13.31
N TRP A 62 -1.15 -3.71 13.37
CA TRP A 62 -2.31 -2.99 13.89
C TRP A 62 -3.25 -3.80 14.78
N ALA A 63 -3.20 -5.13 14.74
CA ALA A 63 -4.01 -5.93 15.64
C ALA A 63 -3.62 -5.61 17.09
N GLU A 64 -4.61 -5.59 17.97
CA GLU A 64 -4.44 -5.03 19.30
C GLU A 64 -3.46 -5.88 20.12
N TYR A 65 -2.31 -5.25 20.38
CA TYR A 65 -1.36 -5.58 21.44
C TYR A 65 -2.07 -5.53 22.79
N ASN A 66 -2.38 -6.69 23.36
CA ASN A 66 -3.10 -6.78 24.63
C ASN A 66 -2.36 -7.63 25.67
N SER A 67 -1.03 -7.71 25.63
CA SER A 67 -0.30 -8.32 26.74
C SER A 67 -0.42 -7.45 28.01
N PRO A 68 -0.40 -8.05 29.22
CA PRO A 68 -0.44 -7.29 30.48
C PRO A 68 0.66 -6.24 30.67
N ASP A 69 1.78 -6.39 29.95
CA ASP A 69 2.88 -5.43 29.90
C ASP A 69 2.79 -4.43 28.74
N GLY A 70 1.76 -4.54 27.89
CA GLY A 70 1.49 -3.68 26.73
C GLY A 70 2.45 -3.84 25.56
N LYS A 71 3.22 -4.93 25.48
CA LYS A 71 4.35 -5.10 24.56
C LYS A 71 4.30 -6.33 23.65
N SER A 72 3.27 -7.17 23.72
CA SER A 72 3.15 -8.36 22.85
C SER A 72 1.72 -8.55 22.35
N LEU A 73 1.61 -8.97 21.09
CA LEU A 73 0.42 -9.62 20.57
C LEU A 73 0.17 -10.90 21.37
N MET A 74 -1.06 -11.12 21.81
CA MET A 74 -1.41 -12.35 22.52
C MET A 74 -1.87 -13.44 21.55
N ASP A 75 -1.49 -14.68 21.84
CA ASP A 75 -2.08 -15.85 21.21
C ASP A 75 -3.62 -15.77 21.28
N GLY A 76 -4.28 -15.99 20.15
CA GLY A 76 -5.73 -15.89 20.03
C GLY A 76 -6.27 -14.52 19.63
N ALA A 77 -5.44 -13.49 19.41
CA ALA A 77 -5.92 -12.21 18.87
C ALA A 77 -6.57 -12.41 17.50
N VAL A 78 -7.78 -11.90 17.29
CA VAL A 78 -8.53 -12.09 16.04
C VAL A 78 -8.79 -10.75 15.36
N VAL A 79 -8.55 -10.71 14.06
CA VAL A 79 -8.92 -9.60 13.18
C VAL A 79 -9.96 -10.03 12.15
N ARG A 80 -10.76 -9.06 11.71
CA ARG A 80 -11.73 -9.20 10.63
C ARG A 80 -11.32 -8.33 9.45
N VAL A 81 -11.26 -8.94 8.28
CA VAL A 81 -10.83 -8.34 7.02
C VAL A 81 -11.93 -8.50 5.97
N PRO A 82 -12.40 -7.43 5.30
CA PRO A 82 -13.31 -7.57 4.16
C PRO A 82 -12.73 -8.45 3.07
N ASP A 83 -13.49 -9.45 2.62
CA ASP A 83 -13.08 -10.37 1.58
C ASP A 83 -14.31 -10.78 0.75
N PRO A 84 -14.42 -10.35 -0.52
CA PRO A 84 -15.59 -10.62 -1.36
C PRO A 84 -15.75 -12.11 -1.72
N LEU A 85 -14.74 -12.94 -1.46
CA LEU A 85 -14.76 -14.38 -1.73
C LEU A 85 -15.02 -15.21 -0.47
N ALA A 86 -15.01 -14.59 0.73
CA ALA A 86 -15.13 -15.29 1.99
C ALA A 86 -16.59 -15.35 2.48
N ASN A 87 -16.99 -16.51 3.01
CA ASN A 87 -18.23 -16.70 3.77
C ASN A 87 -19.50 -16.18 3.05
N THR A 88 -19.53 -16.26 1.71
CA THR A 88 -20.55 -15.57 0.88
C THR A 88 -21.97 -16.09 1.08
N SER A 89 -22.14 -17.31 1.58
CA SER A 89 -23.43 -17.93 1.91
C SER A 89 -23.84 -17.78 3.38
N ASN A 90 -22.99 -17.23 4.26
CA ASN A 90 -23.30 -17.10 5.67
C ASN A 90 -24.46 -16.10 5.87
N PRO A 91 -25.48 -16.41 6.70
CA PRO A 91 -26.60 -15.50 6.93
C PRO A 91 -26.25 -14.30 7.81
N ASP A 92 -25.21 -14.38 8.64
CA ASP A 92 -24.79 -13.29 9.53
C ASP A 92 -23.96 -12.26 8.74
N PRO A 93 -24.41 -10.99 8.61
CA PRO A 93 -23.65 -9.94 7.94
C PRO A 93 -22.31 -9.60 8.61
N MET A 94 -22.09 -10.00 9.87
CA MET A 94 -20.82 -9.83 10.55
C MET A 94 -19.76 -10.84 10.10
N ILE A 95 -20.18 -11.95 9.47
CA ILE A 95 -19.33 -13.03 8.96
C ILE A 95 -19.30 -13.02 7.43
N LYS A 96 -20.45 -12.77 6.79
CA LYS A 96 -20.62 -12.79 5.34
C LYS A 96 -19.75 -11.73 4.65
N GLY A 97 -18.92 -12.15 3.71
CA GLY A 97 -18.02 -11.25 2.98
C GLY A 97 -16.81 -10.81 3.79
N TYR A 98 -16.46 -11.55 4.85
CA TYR A 98 -15.30 -11.29 5.67
C TYR A 98 -14.47 -12.54 5.86
N MET A 99 -13.15 -12.37 5.80
CA MET A 99 -12.18 -13.32 6.27
C MET A 99 -11.75 -12.93 7.68
N PHE A 100 -11.46 -13.93 8.52
CA PHE A 100 -10.91 -13.70 9.85
C PHE A 100 -9.54 -14.33 9.94
N TYR A 101 -8.67 -13.67 10.69
CA TYR A 101 -7.32 -14.15 10.96
C TYR A 101 -7.10 -14.17 12.46
N VAL A 102 -6.54 -15.26 12.96
CA VAL A 102 -6.15 -15.41 14.36
C VAL A 102 -4.62 -15.41 14.45
N TYR A 103 -4.08 -14.67 15.40
CA TYR A 103 -2.67 -14.72 15.74
C TYR A 103 -2.44 -15.95 16.60
N ASN A 104 -1.62 -16.89 16.13
CA ASN A 104 -1.42 -18.16 16.83
C ASN A 104 0.04 -18.58 16.92
N LEU A 105 0.40 -19.12 18.08
CA LEU A 105 1.64 -19.83 18.31
C LEU A 105 1.62 -21.18 17.57
N LYS A 106 2.63 -21.43 16.74
CA LYS A 106 2.92 -22.72 16.11
C LYS A 106 3.66 -23.63 17.09
N GLU A 107 3.64 -24.93 16.82
CA GLU A 107 4.34 -25.94 17.62
C GLU A 107 5.86 -25.70 17.70
N ASP A 108 6.44 -25.04 16.67
CA ASP A 108 7.85 -24.70 16.60
C ASP A 108 8.23 -23.42 17.40
N GLY A 109 7.28 -22.81 18.09
CA GLY A 109 7.49 -21.60 18.89
C GLY A 109 7.40 -20.29 18.12
N THR A 110 7.09 -20.33 16.82
CA THR A 110 6.88 -19.13 15.99
C THR A 110 5.41 -18.70 15.97
N TYR A 111 5.16 -17.41 15.77
CA TYR A 111 3.79 -16.89 15.66
C TYR A 111 3.40 -16.61 14.22
N VAL A 112 2.11 -16.75 13.92
CA VAL A 112 1.58 -16.48 12.58
C VAL A 112 0.13 -16.02 12.58
N TRP A 113 -0.32 -15.43 11.47
CA TRP A 113 -1.71 -15.02 11.22
C TRP A 113 -2.52 -16.05 10.41
N SER A 114 -3.00 -17.09 11.07
CA SER A 114 -3.77 -18.13 10.38
C SER A 114 -5.21 -17.74 10.10
N GLN A 115 -5.75 -18.31 9.02
CA GLN A 115 -7.18 -18.23 8.74
C GLN A 115 -7.99 -18.75 9.95
N PHE A 116 -9.07 -18.05 10.28
CA PHE A 116 -10.02 -18.46 11.30
C PHE A 116 -11.42 -18.50 10.68
N THR A 117 -11.98 -19.69 10.49
CA THR A 117 -13.16 -19.87 9.63
C THR A 117 -14.37 -20.24 10.47
N PRO A 118 -15.56 -19.68 10.22
CA PRO A 118 -16.79 -20.11 10.89
C PRO A 118 -17.10 -21.58 10.55
N GLY A 119 -17.15 -22.44 11.57
CA GLY A 119 -17.67 -23.80 11.47
C GLY A 119 -19.16 -23.89 11.74
N LYS A 120 -19.66 -25.10 12.05
CA LYS A 120 -21.08 -25.32 12.38
C LYS A 120 -21.48 -24.64 13.69
N ASP A 121 -20.68 -24.80 14.74
CA ASP A 121 -21.01 -24.36 16.10
C ASP A 121 -20.02 -23.31 16.65
N ALA A 122 -18.80 -23.25 16.10
CA ALA A 122 -17.77 -22.31 16.50
C ALA A 122 -16.79 -22.06 15.34
N PHE A 123 -15.98 -21.02 15.47
CA PHE A 123 -14.85 -20.80 14.56
C PHE A 123 -13.77 -21.87 14.75
N THR A 124 -13.15 -22.28 13.66
CA THR A 124 -12.12 -23.31 13.65
C THR A 124 -10.90 -22.83 12.84
N LYS A 125 -9.73 -23.27 13.27
CA LYS A 125 -8.49 -23.15 12.49
C LYS A 125 -8.53 -24.16 11.33
N PRO A 126 -7.91 -23.88 10.18
CA PRO A 126 -7.82 -24.85 9.09
C PRO A 126 -7.04 -26.08 9.55
N THR A 127 -7.50 -27.27 9.16
CA THR A 127 -6.84 -28.54 9.47
C THR A 127 -5.51 -28.72 8.72
N ARG A 128 -5.29 -27.94 7.66
CA ARG A 128 -4.05 -27.88 6.88
C ARG A 128 -3.80 -26.44 6.43
N GLN A 129 -2.63 -25.92 6.73
CA GLN A 129 -2.14 -24.63 6.22
C GLN A 129 -1.40 -24.93 4.90
N TYR A 130 -2.06 -24.70 3.76
CA TYR A 130 -1.44 -24.92 2.44
C TYR A 130 -0.72 -23.69 1.90
N GLU A 131 -1.06 -22.51 2.42
CA GLU A 131 -0.52 -21.22 2.03
C GLU A 131 0.14 -20.61 3.26
N LEU A 132 1.26 -19.91 3.08
CA LEU A 132 1.72 -18.97 4.09
C LEU A 132 0.51 -18.11 4.47
N ASP A 133 0.17 -18.18 5.74
CA ASP A 133 -0.77 -17.37 6.51
C ASP A 133 -0.86 -15.91 5.99
N PHE A 134 -1.99 -15.20 6.22
CA PHE A 134 -2.38 -13.87 5.69
C PHE A 134 -1.74 -13.40 4.34
N GLU A 135 -0.44 -13.12 4.32
CA GLU A 135 0.42 -12.79 3.18
C GLU A 135 0.17 -13.64 1.92
N GLY A 136 0.08 -14.96 2.05
CA GLY A 136 -0.16 -15.85 0.91
C GLY A 136 -1.51 -15.57 0.27
N LEU A 137 -2.55 -15.38 1.10
CA LEU A 137 -3.89 -15.01 0.62
C LEU A 137 -3.92 -13.61 0.01
N MET A 138 -3.05 -12.70 0.44
CA MET A 138 -2.92 -11.37 -0.14
C MET A 138 -2.13 -11.37 -1.46
N SER A 139 -1.58 -12.50 -1.89
CA SER A 139 -1.12 -12.66 -3.29
C SER A 139 -2.30 -12.74 -4.27
N ASN A 140 -3.53 -12.99 -3.80
CA ASN A 140 -4.73 -12.88 -4.62
C ASN A 140 -5.12 -11.39 -4.77
N PRO A 141 -5.11 -10.82 -6.01
CA PRO A 141 -5.34 -9.40 -6.22
C PRO A 141 -6.76 -8.94 -5.85
N ILE A 142 -7.76 -9.83 -5.85
CA ILE A 142 -9.13 -9.49 -5.42
C ILE A 142 -9.15 -9.24 -3.92
N ARG A 143 -8.46 -10.08 -3.14
CA ARG A 143 -8.38 -9.97 -1.67
C ARG A 143 -7.51 -8.78 -1.25
N ALA A 144 -6.35 -8.62 -1.88
CA ALA A 144 -5.49 -7.47 -1.63
C ALA A 144 -6.18 -6.13 -1.95
N ALA A 145 -6.96 -6.07 -3.03
CA ALA A 145 -7.76 -4.89 -3.34
C ALA A 145 -8.84 -4.60 -2.28
N ALA A 146 -9.53 -5.64 -1.81
CA ALA A 146 -10.51 -5.49 -0.73
C ALA A 146 -9.85 -5.02 0.57
N TYR A 147 -8.68 -5.58 0.92
CA TYR A 147 -7.89 -5.17 2.08
C TYR A 147 -7.47 -3.70 1.98
N ALA A 148 -6.85 -3.31 0.88
CA ALA A 148 -6.37 -1.94 0.68
C ALA A 148 -7.50 -0.92 0.68
N LYS A 149 -8.65 -1.27 0.06
CA LYS A 149 -9.88 -0.46 0.16
C LYS A 149 -10.34 -0.33 1.61
N ALA A 150 -10.39 -1.42 2.35
CA ALA A 150 -10.79 -1.42 3.76
C ALA A 150 -9.84 -0.58 4.64
N ALA A 151 -8.53 -0.68 4.40
CA ALA A 151 -7.51 0.12 5.08
C ALA A 151 -7.66 1.62 4.79
N ARG A 152 -7.97 1.96 3.54
CA ARG A 152 -8.23 3.35 3.13
C ARG A 152 -9.48 3.92 3.78
N GLU A 153 -10.55 3.12 3.80
CA GLU A 153 -11.88 3.47 4.31
C GLU A 153 -12.04 3.28 5.82
N ASP A 154 -10.96 2.93 6.54
CA ASP A 154 -10.96 2.75 7.99
C ASP A 154 -11.96 1.67 8.47
N ASN A 155 -11.93 0.53 7.78
CA ASN A 155 -12.88 -0.59 7.93
C ASN A 155 -12.16 -1.93 8.21
N LEU A 156 -11.03 -1.88 8.92
CA LEU A 156 -10.32 -3.05 9.45
C LEU A 156 -10.47 -3.06 10.98
N TYR A 157 -10.80 -4.20 11.56
CA TYR A 157 -11.16 -4.29 12.98
C TYR A 157 -10.50 -5.47 13.68
N ASN A 158 -10.13 -5.23 14.94
CA ASN A 158 -10.02 -6.29 15.93
C ASN A 158 -11.42 -6.82 16.23
N VAL A 159 -11.53 -8.11 16.54
CA VAL A 159 -12.82 -8.71 16.91
C VAL A 159 -12.68 -9.65 18.09
N THR A 160 -13.78 -9.79 18.82
CA THR A 160 -13.98 -10.87 19.79
C THR A 160 -15.01 -11.84 19.21
N ILE A 161 -14.77 -13.15 19.39
CA ILE A 161 -15.65 -14.21 18.89
C ILE A 161 -16.05 -15.11 20.05
N ASP A 162 -17.36 -15.32 20.22
CA ASP A 162 -17.97 -16.25 21.18
C ASP A 162 -18.91 -17.21 20.43
N GLY A 163 -18.50 -18.46 20.28
CA GLY A 163 -19.13 -19.41 19.36
C GLY A 163 -19.07 -18.91 17.91
N LEU A 164 -20.22 -18.50 17.36
CA LEU A 164 -20.34 -17.85 16.05
C LEU A 164 -20.61 -16.34 16.15
N LYS A 165 -20.78 -15.79 17.35
CA LYS A 165 -21.07 -14.37 17.52
C LYS A 165 -19.79 -13.56 17.39
N VAL A 166 -19.74 -12.70 16.38
CA VAL A 166 -18.64 -11.77 16.15
C VAL A 166 -18.99 -10.39 16.73
N THR A 167 -18.10 -9.81 17.51
CA THR A 167 -18.23 -8.44 18.04
C THR A 167 -17.05 -7.60 17.56
N LEU A 168 -17.32 -6.43 16.96
CA LEU A 168 -16.26 -5.49 16.55
C LEU A 168 -15.62 -4.82 17.76
N GLY A 169 -14.30 -4.79 17.78
CA GLY A 169 -13.49 -4.02 18.71
C GLY A 169 -12.91 -2.76 18.06
N LYS A 170 -11.68 -2.40 18.44
CA LYS A 170 -10.98 -1.24 17.88
C LYS A 170 -10.66 -1.41 16.40
N LYS A 171 -10.75 -0.31 15.67
CA LYS A 171 -10.28 -0.21 14.29
C LYS A 171 -8.75 -0.19 14.21
N ALA A 172 -8.20 -0.59 13.08
CA ALA A 172 -6.77 -0.48 12.79
C ALA A 172 -6.24 0.95 12.97
N SER A 173 -6.99 1.97 12.57
CA SER A 173 -6.55 3.38 12.73
C SER A 173 -6.46 3.87 14.17
N GLN A 174 -7.08 3.15 15.11
CA GLN A 174 -7.09 3.49 16.53
C GLN A 174 -5.94 2.81 17.28
N THR A 175 -5.25 1.88 16.64
CA THR A 175 -4.14 1.09 17.22
C THR A 175 -2.81 1.39 16.54
N VAL A 176 -2.83 1.85 15.29
CA VAL A 176 -1.64 2.24 14.54
C VAL A 176 -1.25 3.68 14.84
N HIS A 177 0.05 3.92 15.01
CA HIS A 177 0.62 5.25 15.30
C HIS A 177 1.63 5.73 14.24
N TYR A 178 1.66 5.08 13.07
CA TYR A 178 2.52 5.44 11.94
C TYR A 178 1.98 4.89 10.60
N GLY A 179 2.42 5.45 9.48
CA GLY A 179 2.01 5.04 8.13
C GLY A 179 0.60 5.51 7.72
N ASN A 180 0.12 5.03 6.57
CA ASN A 180 -1.17 5.46 5.98
C ASN A 180 -2.41 5.01 6.77
N MET A 181 -2.24 4.14 7.76
CA MET A 181 -3.32 3.64 8.62
C MET A 181 -3.57 4.53 9.84
N ASP A 182 -2.60 5.30 10.32
CA ASP A 182 -2.82 6.31 11.36
C ASP A 182 -3.54 7.51 10.76
N LYS A 183 -4.86 7.55 10.96
CA LYS A 183 -5.73 8.61 10.41
C LYS A 183 -5.72 9.88 11.27
N ALA A 184 -5.26 9.79 12.50
CA ALA A 184 -5.24 10.91 13.44
C ALA A 184 -4.03 11.83 13.19
N ASN A 185 -2.91 11.24 12.79
CA ASN A 185 -1.67 11.97 12.55
C ASN A 185 -1.38 12.12 11.05
N LYS A 186 -1.60 13.31 10.51
CA LYS A 186 -1.27 13.62 9.11
C LYS A 186 0.22 13.51 8.79
N MET A 187 1.08 13.52 9.81
CA MET A 187 2.53 13.32 9.69
C MET A 187 2.94 11.86 9.87
N ALA A 188 2.01 10.96 10.20
CA ALA A 188 2.28 9.53 10.33
C ALA A 188 2.77 8.91 9.02
N THR A 189 2.45 9.53 7.88
CA THR A 189 2.99 9.19 6.58
C THR A 189 4.45 9.65 6.47
N TYR A 190 5.30 8.91 7.19
CA TYR A 190 6.72 8.71 7.00
C TYR A 190 7.71 9.87 7.28
N MET A 191 8.97 9.44 7.44
CA MET A 191 10.07 10.14 8.10
C MET A 191 10.44 11.51 7.52
N PRO A 192 10.71 12.52 8.37
CA PRO A 192 11.20 13.83 7.95
C PRO A 192 12.65 13.77 7.44
N LEU A 193 13.09 14.85 6.80
CA LEU A 193 14.50 15.12 6.54
C LEU A 193 15.28 15.20 7.87
N THR A 194 16.49 14.63 7.88
CA THR A 194 17.43 14.78 8.99
C THR A 194 18.83 15.07 8.45
N LYS A 195 19.80 15.27 9.34
CA LYS A 195 21.21 15.47 8.99
C LYS A 195 21.79 14.42 8.04
N GLU A 196 21.40 13.17 8.26
CA GLU A 196 22.02 12.00 7.64
C GLU A 196 21.04 11.21 6.77
N SER A 197 19.78 11.64 6.68
CA SER A 197 18.75 10.97 5.90
C SER A 197 17.92 11.96 5.14
N ILE A 198 17.72 11.68 3.84
CA ILE A 198 16.82 12.47 3.00
C ILE A 198 15.34 12.29 3.40
N GLY A 199 15.03 11.37 4.32
CA GLY A 199 13.67 11.07 4.74
C GLY A 199 12.90 10.28 3.69
N TYR A 200 11.80 9.66 4.10
CA TYR A 200 11.02 8.80 3.20
C TYR A 200 10.27 9.61 2.14
N ARG A 201 9.70 10.76 2.48
CA ARG A 201 8.85 11.52 1.53
C ARG A 201 9.65 12.00 0.33
N TYR A 202 10.91 12.37 0.52
CA TYR A 202 11.82 12.72 -0.57
C TYR A 202 12.32 11.50 -1.33
N ASN A 203 12.60 10.38 -0.67
CA ASN A 203 12.86 9.10 -1.33
C ASN A 203 11.71 8.69 -2.25
N TYR A 204 10.48 8.76 -1.75
CA TYR A 204 9.26 8.47 -2.48
C TYR A 204 9.11 9.42 -3.67
N LYS A 205 9.30 10.73 -3.48
CA LYS A 205 9.28 11.70 -4.57
C LYS A 205 10.33 11.39 -5.64
N ALA A 206 11.56 11.09 -5.24
CA ALA A 206 12.64 10.73 -6.15
C ALA A 206 12.30 9.48 -6.97
N LEU A 207 11.76 8.43 -6.33
CA LEU A 207 11.27 7.24 -7.04
C LEU A 207 10.18 7.62 -8.06
N ILE A 208 9.14 8.35 -7.65
CA ILE A 208 8.00 8.66 -8.51
C ILE A 208 8.43 9.54 -9.68
N ASP A 209 9.24 10.57 -9.45
CA ASP A 209 9.73 11.46 -10.50
C ASP A 209 10.61 10.70 -11.50
N PHE A 210 11.54 9.89 -11.01
CA PHE A 210 12.38 9.05 -11.86
C PHE A 210 11.55 8.06 -12.67
N PHE A 211 10.58 7.39 -12.03
CA PHE A 211 9.70 6.45 -12.71
C PHE A 211 8.88 7.09 -13.81
N LYS A 212 8.30 8.27 -13.56
CA LYS A 212 7.52 9.01 -14.57
C LYS A 212 8.37 9.40 -15.78
N ALA A 213 9.65 9.73 -15.57
CA ALA A 213 10.58 10.06 -16.65
C ALA A 213 11.07 8.81 -17.41
N HIS A 214 11.18 7.66 -16.72
CA HIS A 214 11.80 6.45 -17.25
C HIS A 214 10.95 5.18 -17.07
N PRO A 215 9.64 5.16 -17.42
CA PRO A 215 8.73 4.07 -17.05
C PRO A 215 9.09 2.70 -17.67
N THR A 216 9.90 2.70 -18.74
CA THR A 216 10.37 1.52 -19.46
C THR A 216 11.82 1.15 -19.15
N ALA A 217 12.47 1.81 -18.18
CA ALA A 217 13.85 1.46 -17.80
C ALA A 217 13.93 0.02 -17.26
N ASP A 218 15.11 -0.60 -17.39
CA ASP A 218 15.38 -1.89 -16.78
C ASP A 218 15.70 -1.70 -15.28
N TYR A 219 14.66 -1.69 -14.46
CA TYR A 219 14.79 -1.58 -13.01
C TYR A 219 15.44 -2.80 -12.35
N THR A 220 15.66 -3.91 -13.08
CA THR A 220 16.40 -5.07 -12.57
C THR A 220 17.91 -4.89 -12.68
N ALA A 221 18.36 -4.05 -13.61
CA ALA A 221 19.77 -3.70 -13.83
C ALA A 221 20.22 -2.51 -12.97
N PHE A 222 19.63 -2.32 -11.79
CA PHE A 222 20.04 -1.23 -10.91
C PHE A 222 21.47 -1.45 -10.38
N SER A 223 22.15 -0.34 -10.10
CA SER A 223 23.40 -0.34 -9.36
C SER A 223 23.34 0.71 -8.24
N LEU A 224 24.32 0.67 -7.34
CA LEU A 224 24.48 1.66 -6.29
C LEU A 224 25.69 2.54 -6.59
N LYS A 225 25.54 3.85 -6.39
CA LYS A 225 26.61 4.83 -6.54
C LYS A 225 26.68 5.69 -5.30
N LYS A 226 27.89 5.85 -4.76
CA LYS A 226 28.15 6.88 -3.74
C LYS A 226 28.19 8.24 -4.42
N THR A 227 27.28 9.12 -4.03
CA THR A 227 27.23 10.49 -4.56
C THR A 227 26.40 11.39 -3.65
N LYS A 228 26.62 12.70 -3.74
CA LYS A 228 25.83 13.68 -2.99
C LYS A 228 24.43 13.81 -3.58
N VAL A 229 23.40 13.61 -2.78
CA VAL A 229 22.02 13.96 -3.15
C VAL A 229 21.79 15.45 -2.86
N THR A 230 21.23 16.17 -3.84
CA THR A 230 20.81 17.56 -3.62
C THR A 230 19.32 17.58 -3.31
N ILE A 231 18.96 18.05 -2.13
CA ILE A 231 17.56 18.21 -1.73
C ILE A 231 17.09 19.62 -2.05
N VAL A 232 15.96 19.71 -2.75
CA VAL A 232 15.25 20.97 -3.00
C VAL A 232 14.01 20.98 -2.11
N GLU A 233 13.83 22.03 -1.32
CA GLU A 233 12.66 22.15 -0.44
C GLU A 233 11.37 22.13 -1.25
N ASP A 234 10.41 21.31 -0.83
CA ASP A 234 9.08 21.24 -1.42
C ASP A 234 8.06 21.11 -0.28
N LYS A 235 7.35 22.21 -0.02
CA LYS A 235 6.37 22.27 1.07
C LYS A 235 5.14 21.41 0.83
N ASN A 236 4.94 20.92 -0.39
CA ASN A 236 3.92 19.92 -0.69
C ASN A 236 4.37 18.50 -0.28
N VAL A 237 5.68 18.27 -0.18
CA VAL A 237 6.28 17.00 0.25
C VAL A 237 6.43 17.00 1.76
N ASP A 238 7.01 18.05 2.33
CA ASP A 238 7.15 18.22 3.77
C ASP A 238 7.07 19.71 4.13
N ALA A 239 6.01 20.08 4.87
CA ALA A 239 5.78 21.46 5.29
C ALA A 239 6.93 22.01 6.16
N ASN A 240 7.63 21.12 6.87
CA ASN A 240 8.76 21.47 7.73
C ASN A 240 10.12 21.25 7.03
N ALA A 241 10.13 20.91 5.73
CA ALA A 241 11.37 20.68 4.98
C ALA A 241 12.32 21.85 5.14
N LYS A 242 13.56 21.54 5.52
CA LYS A 242 14.69 22.46 5.54
C LYS A 242 15.88 21.74 4.91
N ALA A 243 16.12 21.99 3.63
CA ALA A 243 17.12 21.24 2.87
C ALA A 243 18.54 21.42 3.45
N ALA A 244 18.80 22.58 4.06
CA ALA A 244 20.05 22.86 4.75
C ALA A 244 20.31 21.94 5.96
N ASP A 245 19.28 21.28 6.50
CA ASP A 245 19.47 20.32 7.58
C ASP A 245 20.10 19.02 7.07
N TYR A 246 19.93 18.65 5.80
CA TYR A 246 20.62 17.51 5.20
C TYR A 246 22.06 17.89 4.83
N THR A 247 23.03 17.38 5.60
CA THR A 247 24.45 17.74 5.45
C THR A 247 25.32 16.56 5.06
N ALA A 248 24.73 15.41 4.68
CA ALA A 248 25.51 14.25 4.26
C ALA A 248 26.41 14.61 3.07
N ALA A 249 27.68 14.23 3.15
CA ALA A 249 28.65 14.50 2.08
C ALA A 249 28.36 13.64 0.84
N GLU A 250 27.97 12.38 1.08
CA GLU A 250 27.58 11.40 0.08
C GLU A 250 26.49 10.48 0.66
N ASP A 251 25.71 9.89 -0.23
CA ASP A 251 24.73 8.86 0.07
C ASP A 251 24.89 7.68 -0.90
N THR A 252 24.32 6.54 -0.57
CA THR A 252 24.28 5.38 -1.46
C THR A 252 23.01 5.44 -2.29
N VAL A 253 23.14 5.93 -3.52
CA VAL A 253 22.00 6.26 -4.39
C VAL A 253 21.83 5.19 -5.45
N PHE A 254 20.58 4.83 -5.75
CA PHE A 254 20.29 3.94 -6.86
C PHE A 254 20.56 4.61 -8.21
N VAL A 255 21.11 3.83 -9.14
CA VAL A 255 21.35 4.20 -10.54
C VAL A 255 20.65 3.17 -11.43
N VAL A 256 19.87 3.65 -12.38
CA VAL A 256 19.14 2.81 -13.35
C VAL A 256 19.31 3.44 -14.73
N ALA A 257 19.63 2.64 -15.74
CA ALA A 257 19.89 3.13 -17.11
C ALA A 257 20.88 4.32 -17.14
N ASP A 258 21.98 4.18 -16.40
CA ASP A 258 23.05 5.19 -16.24
C ASP A 258 22.62 6.54 -15.63
N ALA A 259 21.38 6.64 -15.11
CA ALA A 259 20.84 7.83 -14.48
C ALA A 259 20.70 7.66 -12.96
N VAL A 260 21.15 8.67 -12.21
CA VAL A 260 20.99 8.74 -10.75
C VAL A 260 19.52 8.98 -10.43
N THR A 261 18.92 8.13 -9.61
CA THR A 261 17.48 8.19 -9.31
C THR A 261 17.15 9.19 -8.22
N GLY A 262 18.13 9.51 -7.37
CA GLY A 262 17.96 10.32 -6.16
C GLY A 262 17.35 9.56 -4.98
N ALA A 263 16.93 8.30 -5.17
CA ALA A 263 16.44 7.44 -4.11
C ALA A 263 17.59 6.68 -3.44
N THR A 264 17.50 6.51 -2.13
CA THR A 264 18.50 5.90 -1.24
C THR A 264 17.93 4.75 -0.39
N TYR A 265 16.61 4.63 -0.29
CA TYR A 265 15.96 3.53 0.44
C TYR A 265 16.01 2.17 -0.25
N SER A 266 16.17 1.10 0.54
CA SER A 266 16.33 -0.27 0.05
C SER A 266 15.15 -0.79 -0.78
N ASP A 267 13.94 -0.26 -0.56
CA ASP A 267 12.73 -0.70 -1.25
C ASP A 267 12.60 -0.16 -2.68
N PHE A 268 13.49 0.75 -3.10
CA PHE A 268 13.48 1.35 -4.43
C PHE A 268 13.28 0.33 -5.56
N PRO A 269 14.08 -0.76 -5.67
CA PRO A 269 13.96 -1.67 -6.80
C PRO A 269 12.61 -2.39 -6.82
N HIS A 270 12.14 -2.83 -5.65
CA HIS A 270 10.86 -3.52 -5.54
C HIS A 270 9.71 -2.60 -5.95
N TYR A 271 9.64 -1.39 -5.39
CA TYR A 271 8.58 -0.44 -5.72
C TYR A 271 8.61 0.03 -7.18
N ALA A 272 9.80 0.23 -7.75
CA ALA A 272 9.94 0.59 -9.15
C ALA A 272 9.40 -0.51 -10.08
N LEU A 273 9.63 -1.78 -9.73
CA LEU A 273 9.09 -2.93 -10.47
C LEU A 273 7.57 -3.03 -10.35
N GLU A 274 6.99 -2.80 -9.17
CA GLU A 274 5.53 -2.80 -8.98
C GLU A 274 4.85 -1.64 -9.73
N LEU A 275 5.47 -0.46 -9.75
CA LEU A 275 5.06 0.66 -10.61
C LEU A 275 5.14 0.30 -12.09
N GLN A 276 6.23 -0.36 -12.53
CA GLN A 276 6.37 -0.80 -13.91
C GLN A 276 5.32 -1.86 -14.29
N ALA A 277 4.97 -2.75 -13.37
CA ALA A 277 3.89 -3.72 -13.59
C ALA A 277 2.54 -3.00 -13.77
N ALA A 278 2.21 -2.05 -12.89
CA ALA A 278 1.01 -1.21 -13.02
C ALA A 278 0.99 -0.42 -14.34
N TYR A 279 2.12 0.12 -14.76
CA TYR A 279 2.26 0.79 -16.06
C TYR A 279 1.97 -0.12 -17.24
N LYS A 280 2.56 -1.33 -17.26
CA LYS A 280 2.29 -2.33 -18.29
C LYS A 280 0.81 -2.75 -18.32
N MET A 281 0.17 -2.87 -17.16
CA MET A 281 -1.28 -3.11 -17.05
C MET A 281 -2.09 -1.96 -17.65
N ALA A 282 -1.73 -0.71 -17.36
CA ALA A 282 -2.41 0.47 -17.89
C ALA A 282 -2.32 0.53 -19.43
N LEU A 283 -1.14 0.30 -20.01
CA LEU A 283 -0.96 0.20 -21.46
C LEU A 283 -1.81 -0.93 -22.08
N ALA A 284 -1.86 -2.10 -21.44
CA ALA A 284 -2.65 -3.23 -21.94
C ALA A 284 -4.16 -2.93 -21.95
N LEU A 285 -4.68 -2.29 -20.89
CA LEU A 285 -6.08 -1.85 -20.83
C LEU A 285 -6.41 -0.82 -21.91
N GLN A 286 -5.49 0.11 -22.16
CA GLN A 286 -5.62 1.12 -23.19
C GLN A 286 -5.70 0.48 -24.58
N HIS A 287 -4.80 -0.47 -24.88
CA HIS A 287 -4.80 -1.20 -26.15
C HIS A 287 -6.10 -2.01 -26.34
N LYS A 288 -6.64 -2.61 -25.27
CA LYS A 288 -7.93 -3.32 -25.32
C LYS A 288 -9.10 -2.38 -25.60
N ALA A 289 -9.09 -1.17 -25.05
CA ALA A 289 -10.11 -0.16 -25.30
C ALA A 289 -10.13 0.31 -26.76
N PHE A 290 -8.98 0.36 -27.44
CA PHE A 290 -8.90 0.71 -28.86
C PHE A 290 -9.32 -0.41 -29.84
N LYS A 291 -9.43 -1.66 -29.37
CA LYS A 291 -9.84 -2.82 -30.20
C LYS A 291 -11.35 -3.09 -30.18
N LYS A 292 -12.13 -2.34 -29.42
CA LYS A 292 -13.60 -2.38 -29.40
C LYS A 292 -14.16 -1.23 -30.22
#